data_AF-A0A955FZZ3-F1
#
_entry.id   AF-A0A955FZZ3-F1
#
_cell.length_a   1.000
_cell.length_b   1.000
_cell.length_c   1.000
_cell.angle_alpha   90.00
_cell.angle_beta   90.00
_cell.angle_gamma   90.00
#
_symmetry.space_group_name_H-M   'P 1'
#
loop_
_entity.id
_entity.type
_entity.pdbx_description
1 polymer ?
#
loop_
_entity_poly.entity_id
_entity_poly.type
_entity_poly.pdbx_seq_one_letter_code
_entity_poly.pdbx_strand_id
1 'polypeptide(L)' 'MKKSEIIVIAHNIRSTHNVGSIFRTCEGFGVSKIILSGYTPVP' A
#
# COMPACT_ATOMS: atom_id res chain seq x y z
N MET A 1 18.36 -13.06 12.74
CA MET A 1 17.01 -12.54 13.06
C MET A 1 16.20 -12.56 11.77
N LYS A 2 15.03 -13.22 11.74
CA LYS A 2 14.19 -13.30 10.53
C LYS A 2 13.48 -11.96 10.37
N LYS A 3 13.73 -11.24 9.27
CA LYS A 3 13.06 -9.96 8.99
C LYS A 3 11.59 -10.28 8.67
N SER A 4 10.67 -9.77 9.48
CA SER A 4 9.24 -9.88 9.16
C SER A 4 8.96 -9.02 7.93
N GLU A 5 8.41 -9.64 6.89
CA GLU A 5 7.96 -8.92 5.71
C GLU A 5 6.61 -8.27 5.99
N ILE A 6 6.52 -6.97 5.74
CA ILE A 6 5.27 -6.23 5.89
C ILE A 6 4.59 -6.18 4.52
N ILE A 7 3.33 -6.57 4.46
CA ILE A 7 2.50 -6.52 3.27
C ILE A 7 1.27 -5.68 3.58
N VAL A 8 0.95 -4.72 2.72
CA VAL A 8 -0.21 -3.82 2.85
C VAL A 8 -1.23 -4.15 1.77
N ILE A 9 -2.50 -4.22 2.15
CA ILE A 9 -3.63 -4.42 1.22
C ILE A 9 -4.51 -3.16 1.27
N ALA A 10 -4.54 -2.40 0.18
CA ALA A 10 -5.43 -1.26 0.01
C ALA A 10 -6.65 -1.71 -0.80
N HIS A 11 -7.73 -2.05 -0.09
CA HIS A 11 -8.97 -2.54 -0.68
C HIS A 11 -10.01 -1.41 -0.74
N ASN A 12 -10.65 -1.23 -1.91
CA ASN A 12 -11.75 -0.27 -2.11
C ASN A 12 -11.45 1.18 -1.68
N ILE A 13 -10.21 1.66 -1.86
CA ILE A 13 -9.86 3.07 -1.61
C ILE A 13 -10.23 3.88 -2.84
N ARG A 14 -11.27 4.73 -2.79
CA ARG A 14 -11.68 5.56 -3.94
C ARG A 14 -10.70 6.70 -4.26
N SER A 15 -10.12 7.32 -3.22
CA SER A 15 -9.33 8.55 -3.34
C SER A 15 -7.93 8.26 -3.86
N THR A 16 -7.58 8.78 -5.04
CA THR A 16 -6.22 8.72 -5.61
C THR A 16 -5.19 9.39 -4.70
N HIS A 17 -5.58 10.47 -4.01
CA HIS A 17 -4.72 11.14 -3.02
C HIS A 17 -4.39 10.22 -1.84
N ASN A 18 -5.38 9.48 -1.33
CA ASN A 18 -5.16 8.54 -0.23
C ASN A 18 -4.29 7.36 -0.69
N VAL A 19 -4.51 6.85 -1.91
CA VAL A 19 -3.64 5.83 -2.51
C VAL A 19 -2.19 6.33 -2.56
N GLY A 20 -1.94 7.54 -3.05
CA GLY A 20 -0.61 8.14 -3.07
C GLY A 20 0.04 8.28 -1.68
N SER A 21 -0.73 8.73 -0.68
CA SER A 21 -0.26 8.82 0.71
C SER A 21 0.10 7.44 1.31
N ILE A 22 -0.65 6.39 0.95
CA ILE A 22 -0.33 5.00 1.34
C ILE A 22 1.00 4.56 0.72
N PHE A 23 1.24 4.82 -0.57
CA PHE A 23 2.53 4.52 -1.21
C PHE A 23 3.69 5.21 -0.49
N ARG A 24 3.58 6.52 -0.22
CA ARG A 24 4.61 7.28 0.49
C ARG A 24 4.89 6.76 1.90
N THR A 25 3.85 6.34 2.60
CA THR A 25 3.97 5.73 3.93
C THR A 25 4.67 4.38 3.83
N CYS A 26 4.29 3.54 2.87
CA CYS A 26 4.88 2.22 2.68
C CYS A 26 6.38 2.27 2.34
N GLU A 27 6.81 3.26 1.55
CA GLU A 27 8.23 3.52 1.28
C GLU A 27 9.00 3.80 2.58
N GLY A 28 8.47 4.65 3.46
CA GLY A 28 9.12 5.00 4.73
C GLY A 28 9.16 3.85 5.76
N PHE A 29 8.17 2.95 5.72
CA PHE A 29 8.06 1.82 6.66
C PHE A 29 8.75 0.54 6.19
N GLY A 30 9.35 0.53 4.98
CA GLY A 30 10.03 -0.65 4.45
C GLY A 30 9.07 -1.81 4.14
N VAL A 31 7.87 -1.50 3.66
CA VAL A 31 6.86 -2.48 3.24
C VAL A 31 7.38 -3.26 2.03
N SER A 32 7.31 -4.59 2.07
CA SER A 32 7.78 -5.48 1.00
C SER A 32 6.85 -5.48 -0.21
N LYS A 33 5.54 -5.31 0.01
CA LYS A 33 4.53 -5.38 -1.06
C LYS A 33 3.27 -4.60 -0.71
N ILE A 34 2.73 -3.89 -1.70
CA ILE A 34 1.42 -3.24 -1.65
C ILE A 34 0.50 -3.93 -2.65
N ILE A 35 -0.68 -4.35 -2.20
CA ILE A 35 -1.71 -4.97 -3.03
C ILE A 35 -2.88 -4.00 -3.12
N LEU A 36 -3.16 -3.51 -4.32
CA LEU A 36 -4.37 -2.74 -4.61
C LEU A 36 -5.46 -3.71 -5.06
N SER A 37 -6.66 -3.61 -4.48
CA SER A 37 -7.77 -4.50 -4.84
C SER A 37 -9.12 -3.78 -4.82
N GLY A 38 -10.11 -4.43 -5.43
CA GLY A 38 -11.44 -3.86 -5.62
C GLY A 38 -11.42 -2.70 -6.62
N TYR A 39 -12.17 -1.63 -6.35
CA TYR A 39 -12.21 -0.45 -7.23
C TYR A 39 -11.10 0.58 -6.95
N THR A 40 -10.09 0.22 -6.16
CA THR A 40 -8.97 1.11 -5.84
C THR A 40 -8.27 1.55 -7.13
N PRO A 41 -8.10 2.86 -7.37
CA PRO A 41 -7.36 3.36 -8.53
C PRO A 41 -5.96 2.76 -8.58
N VAL A 42 -5.60 2.19 -9.73
CA VAL A 42 -4.27 1.68 -10.02
C VAL A 42 -3.50 2.72 -10.84
N PRO A 43 -2.20 2.95 -10.58
CA PRO A 43 -1.35 3.80 -11.41
C PRO A 43 -1.20 3.28 -12.85
#